data_AF-A0A5N6YUA9-F1
#
_entry.id   AF-A0A5N6YUA9-F1
#
_cell.length_a   1.000
_cell.length_b   1.000
_cell.length_c   1.000
_cell.angle_alpha   90.00
_cell.angle_beta   90.00
_cell.angle_gamma   90.00
#
_symmetry.space_group_name_H-M   'P 1'
#
loop_
_entity.id
_entity.type
_entity.pdbx_description
1 polymer ?
#
loop_
_entity_poly.entity_id
_entity_poly.type
_entity_poly.pdbx_seq_one_letter_code
_entity_poly.pdbx_strand_id
1 'polypeptide(L)'
;MGFHPVEIRIQVLTLTAWGIPTKEIAVFLELPLRTVHDIISRAKARGFDPVQHKRVKMEFVEDAKRSGRPKEKTKEVQNAVVQSVTTDQAGSEKSSEI
;
A
#
# COMPACT_ATOMS: atom_id res chain seq x y z
N MET A 1 -7.46 -7.61 -5.17
CA MET A 1 -6.55 -8.48 -4.40
C MET A 1 -6.66 -8.11 -2.93
N GLY A 2 -6.72 -9.09 -2.03
CA GLY A 2 -6.70 -8.83 -0.59
C GLY A 2 -5.34 -8.28 -0.15
N PHE A 3 -5.29 -7.71 1.06
CA PHE A 3 -4.02 -7.38 1.69
C PHE A 3 -3.29 -8.68 2.05
N HIS A 4 -2.03 -8.79 1.62
CA HIS A 4 -1.14 -9.88 2.02
C HIS A 4 0.05 -9.28 2.78
N PRO A 5 0.40 -9.81 3.96
CA PRO A 5 1.56 -9.34 4.70
C PRO A 5 2.84 -9.39 3.87
N VAL A 6 3.79 -8.52 4.18
CA VAL A 6 5.01 -8.39 3.38
C VAL A 6 5.87 -9.66 3.50
N GLU A 7 5.89 -10.27 4.68
CA GLU A 7 6.54 -11.53 4.99
C GLU A 7 6.04 -12.68 4.10
N ILE A 8 4.73 -12.78 3.86
CA ILE A 8 4.15 -13.80 2.97
C ILE A 8 4.61 -13.59 1.53
N ARG A 9 4.63 -12.34 1.06
CA ARG A 9 5.12 -12.01 -0.29
C ARG A 9 6.60 -12.35 -0.44
N ILE A 10 7.41 -12.05 0.57
CA ILE A 10 8.84 -12.40 0.60
C ILE A 10 9.02 -13.92 0.54
N GLN A 11 8.26 -14.69 1.34
CA GLN A 11 8.31 -16.15 1.34
C GLN A 11 7.95 -16.73 -0.03
N VAL A 12 6.87 -16.26 -0.67
CA VAL A 12 6.48 -16.68 -2.03
C VAL A 12 7.63 -16.47 -3.02
N LEU A 13 8.25 -15.28 -3.03
CA LEU A 13 9.35 -14.98 -3.94
C LEU A 13 10.60 -15.80 -3.64
N THR A 14 10.88 -16.04 -2.37
CA THR A 14 12.01 -16.86 -1.92
C THR A 14 11.85 -18.30 -2.42
N LEU A 15 10.72 -18.95 -2.11
CA LEU A 15 10.44 -20.33 -2.53
C LEU A 15 10.45 -20.47 -4.06
N THR A 16 9.90 -19.47 -4.77
CA THR A 16 9.96 -19.41 -6.24
C THR A 16 11.41 -19.35 -6.74
N ALA A 17 12.27 -18.54 -6.10
CA ALA A 17 13.67 -18.42 -6.48
C ALA A 17 14.48 -19.70 -6.21
N TRP A 18 14.01 -20.54 -5.28
CA TRP A 18 14.55 -21.87 -5.00
C TRP A 18 14.00 -22.97 -5.91
N GLY A 19 13.11 -22.64 -6.85
CA GLY A 19 12.60 -23.57 -7.86
C GLY A 19 11.42 -24.43 -7.39
N ILE A 20 10.82 -24.11 -6.24
CA ILE A 20 9.64 -24.83 -5.75
C ILE A 20 8.44 -24.49 -6.65
N PRO A 21 7.65 -25.48 -7.09
CA PRO A 21 6.52 -25.24 -7.98
C PRO A 21 5.42 -24.43 -7.29
N THR A 22 4.76 -23.55 -8.03
CA THR A 22 3.76 -22.60 -7.48
C THR A 22 2.57 -23.29 -6.81
N LYS A 23 2.22 -24.51 -7.24
CA LYS A 23 1.18 -25.33 -6.61
C LYS A 23 1.56 -25.76 -5.19
N GLU A 24 2.81 -26.16 -4.98
CA GLU A 24 3.29 -26.52 -3.64
C GLU A 24 3.40 -25.28 -2.75
N ILE A 25 3.88 -24.16 -3.28
CA ILE A 25 3.92 -22.88 -2.55
C ILE A 25 2.52 -22.47 -2.09
N ALA A 26 1.50 -22.63 -2.95
CA ALA A 26 0.11 -22.33 -2.61
C ALA A 26 -0.40 -23.20 -1.45
N VAL A 27 -0.06 -24.49 -1.46
CA VAL A 27 -0.41 -25.42 -0.38
C VAL A 27 0.34 -25.08 0.92
N PHE A 28 1.66 -24.87 0.86
CA PHE A 28 2.48 -24.60 2.04
C PHE A 28 2.13 -23.30 2.77
N LEU A 29 1.71 -22.27 2.03
CA LEU A 29 1.38 -20.96 2.58
C LEU A 29 -0.14 -20.75 2.74
N GLU A 30 -0.94 -21.77 2.45
CA GLU A 30 -2.41 -21.72 2.48
C GLU A 30 -2.99 -20.55 1.66
N LEU A 31 -2.41 -20.31 0.48
CA LEU A 31 -2.80 -19.23 -0.42
C LEU A 31 -3.54 -19.76 -1.65
N PRO A 32 -4.52 -19.02 -2.18
CA PRO A 32 -5.04 -19.29 -3.51
C PRO A 32 -3.92 -19.28 -4.57
N LEU A 33 -3.92 -20.24 -5.49
CA LEU A 33 -2.90 -20.32 -6.55
C LEU A 33 -2.80 -19.02 -7.36
N ARG A 34 -3.95 -18.36 -7.61
CA ARG A 34 -4.00 -17.04 -8.26
C ARG A 34 -3.19 -15.99 -7.50
N THR A 35 -3.27 -15.98 -6.18
CA THR A 35 -2.52 -15.04 -5.34
C THR A 35 -1.01 -15.23 -5.49
N VAL A 36 -0.55 -16.48 -5.53
CA VAL A 36 0.88 -16.80 -5.74
C VAL A 36 1.35 -16.27 -7.09
N HIS A 37 0.58 -16.52 -8.17
CA HIS A 37 0.91 -16.01 -9.50
C HIS A 37 0.93 -14.47 -9.58
N ASP A 38 -0.05 -13.81 -8.98
CA ASP A 38 -0.14 -12.35 -8.96
C ASP A 38 1.02 -11.70 -8.17
N ILE A 39 1.50 -12.34 -7.09
CA ILE A 39 2.70 -11.89 -6.36
C ILE A 39 3.94 -12.00 -7.25
N ILE A 40 4.15 -13.16 -7.87
CA ILE A 40 5.30 -13.41 -8.76
C ILE A 40 5.28 -12.46 -9.95
N SER A 41 4.12 -12.27 -10.58
CA SER A 41 3.95 -11.38 -11.74
C SER A 41 4.30 -9.93 -11.39
N ARG A 42 3.83 -9.42 -10.25
CA ARG A 42 4.16 -8.06 -9.79
C ARG A 42 5.63 -7.88 -9.46
N ALA A 43 6.26 -8.87 -8.83
CA ALA A 43 7.69 -8.82 -8.55
C ALA A 43 8.50 -8.79 -9.86
N LYS A 44 8.16 -9.65 -10.83
CA LYS A 44 8.79 -9.65 -12.16
C LYS A 44 8.62 -8.33 -12.90
N ALA A 45 7.42 -7.74 -12.85
CA ALA A 45 7.16 -6.41 -13.43
C ALA A 45 8.02 -5.30 -12.81
N ARG A 46 8.55 -5.51 -11.60
CA ARG A 46 9.46 -4.60 -10.89
C ARG A 46 10.93 -4.97 -11.05
N GLY A 47 11.26 -5.93 -11.92
CA GLY A 47 12.63 -6.34 -12.20
C GLY A 47 13.18 -7.45 -11.30
N PHE A 48 12.33 -8.18 -10.57
CA PHE A 48 12.78 -9.38 -9.86
C PHE A 48 13.15 -10.49 -10.85
N ASP A 49 14.45 -10.83 -10.91
CA ASP A 49 14.97 -11.97 -11.67
C ASP A 49 15.75 -12.94 -10.76
N PRO A 50 15.13 -14.07 -10.37
CA PRO A 50 15.76 -15.05 -9.48
C PRO A 50 16.87 -15.87 -10.15
N VAL A 51 17.01 -15.83 -11.49
CA VAL A 51 18.09 -16.54 -12.21
C VAL A 51 19.41 -15.79 -12.05
N GLN A 52 19.36 -14.46 -12.17
CA GLN A 52 20.52 -13.59 -11.99
C GLN A 52 20.84 -13.36 -10.51
N HIS A 53 19.82 -12.99 -9.72
CA HIS A 53 19.99 -12.66 -8.29
C HIS A 53 18.80 -13.11 -7.45
N LYS A 54 19.02 -14.10 -6.58
CA LYS A 54 17.97 -14.66 -5.70
C LYS A 54 17.55 -13.74 -4.54
N ARG A 55 18.23 -12.61 -4.31
CA ARG A 55 17.93 -11.70 -3.19
C ARG A 55 16.62 -10.97 -3.43
N VAL A 56 15.65 -11.16 -2.53
CA VAL A 56 14.39 -10.39 -2.52
C VAL A 56 14.63 -9.03 -1.86
N LYS A 57 14.47 -7.95 -2.62
CA LYS A 57 14.50 -6.57 -2.10
C LYS A 57 13.08 -6.10 -1.75
N MET A 58 12.99 -5.13 -0.84
CA MET A 58 11.70 -4.54 -0.43
C MET A 58 10.94 -3.92 -1.61
N GLU A 59 11.67 -3.33 -2.57
CA GLU A 59 11.13 -2.74 -3.80
C GLU A 59 10.25 -3.71 -4.59
N PHE A 60 10.55 -5.02 -4.55
CA PHE A 60 9.78 -6.03 -5.27
C PHE A 60 8.48 -6.40 -4.56
N VAL A 61 8.39 -6.22 -3.24
CA VAL A 61 7.27 -6.68 -2.41
C VAL A 61 6.34 -5.56 -1.96
N GLU A 62 6.81 -4.32 -1.84
CA GLU A 62 6.02 -3.19 -1.32
C GLU A 62 4.75 -2.91 -2.12
N ASP A 63 3.67 -2.46 -1.48
CA ASP A 63 2.48 -2.07 -2.22
C ASP A 63 2.75 -0.77 -3.00
N ALA A 64 2.32 -0.75 -4.27
CA ALA A 64 2.33 0.50 -5.01
C ALA A 64 1.43 1.52 -4.31
N LYS A 65 1.83 2.78 -4.33
CA LYS A 65 1.00 3.88 -3.82
C LYS A 65 -0.38 3.76 -4.46
N ARG A 66 -1.40 3.48 -3.64
CA ARG A 66 -2.77 3.33 -4.15
C ARG A 66 -3.16 4.64 -4.82
N SER A 67 -3.43 4.60 -6.11
CA SER A 67 -4.04 5.71 -6.82
C SER A 67 -5.48 5.84 -6.34
N GLY A 68 -5.67 6.52 -5.22
CA GLY A 68 -6.99 7.05 -4.88
C GLY A 68 -7.40 8.11 -5.92
N ARG A 69 -8.63 8.60 -5.82
CA ARG A 69 -9.05 9.81 -6.54
C ARG A 69 -7.97 10.88 -6.29
N PRO A 70 -7.36 11.48 -7.32
CA PRO A 70 -6.42 12.58 -7.15
C PRO A 70 -7.08 13.62 -6.23
N LYS A 71 -6.53 13.80 -5.04
CA LYS A 71 -7.02 14.82 -4.11
C LYS A 71 -6.30 16.09 -4.52
N GLU A 72 -6.99 16.97 -5.21
CA GLU A 72 -6.54 18.32 -5.52
C GLU A 72 -6.27 19.03 -4.18
N LYS A 73 -5.04 18.92 -3.68
CA LYS A 73 -4.57 19.63 -2.49
C LYS A 73 -3.60 20.69 -2.95
N THR A 74 -4.13 21.75 -3.54
CA THR A 74 -3.44 23.04 -3.58
C THR A 74 -3.27 23.48 -2.12
N LYS A 75 -2.03 23.69 -1.68
CA LYS A 75 -1.69 24.01 -0.27
C LYS A 75 -2.47 25.23 0.25
N GLU A 76 -2.92 26.08 -0.65
CA GLU A 76 -3.66 27.32 -0.39
C GLU A 76 -5.07 27.09 0.17
N VAL A 77 -5.77 26.02 -0.22
CA VAL A 77 -7.17 25.77 0.22
C VAL A 77 -7.23 25.25 1.65
N GLN A 78 -6.18 24.58 2.14
CA GLN A 78 -6.16 24.03 3.51
C GLN A 78 -6.01 25.13 4.58
N ASN A 79 -5.30 26.23 4.28
CA ASN A 79 -5.19 27.35 5.23
C ASN A 79 -6.47 28.19 5.29
N ALA A 80 -7.19 28.35 4.17
CA ALA A 80 -8.45 29.07 4.13
C ALA A 80 -9.55 28.40 4.98
N VAL A 81 -9.62 27.07 4.97
CA VAL A 81 -10.61 26.30 5.76
C VAL A 81 -10.32 26.35 7.26
N VAL A 82 -9.04 26.40 7.67
CA VAL A 82 -8.69 26.54 9.09
C VAL A 82 -9.04 27.93 9.61
N GLN A 83 -8.84 28.98 8.81
CA GLN A 83 -9.18 30.35 9.22
C GLN A 83 -10.68 30.59 9.33
N SER A 84 -11.50 30.05 8.42
CA SER A 84 -12.95 30.21 8.48
C SER A 84 -13.57 29.55 9.71
N VAL A 85 -13.09 28.36 10.09
CA VAL A 85 -13.61 27.64 11.27
C VAL A 85 -13.24 28.35 12.58
N THR A 86 -12.11 29.06 12.64
CA THR A 86 -11.74 29.83 13.84
C THR A 86 -12.52 31.14 14.01
N THR A 87 -13.02 31.73 12.93
CA THR A 87 -13.78 33.00 13.01
C THR A 87 -15.22 32.82 13.50
N ASP A 88 -15.86 31.68 13.18
CA ASP A 88 -17.25 31.43 13.57
C ASP A 88 -17.42 31.11 15.06
N GLN A 89 -16.36 30.70 15.76
CA GLN A 89 -16.44 30.33 17.18
C GLN A 89 -16.32 31.51 18.16
N ALA A 90 -15.99 32.71 17.67
CA ALA A 90 -15.80 33.92 18.50
C ALA A 90 -17.06 34.82 18.60
N GLY A 91 -18.24 34.32 18.20
CA GLY A 91 -19.44 35.14 17.98
C GLY A 91 -20.62 34.92 18.94
N SER A 92 -20.41 34.46 20.18
CA SER A 92 -21.51 34.37 21.17
C SER A 92 -21.10 34.88 22.54
N GLU A 93 -20.89 36.19 22.64
CA GLU A 93 -20.88 36.91 23.91
C GLU A 93 -22.17 37.73 23.97
N LYS A 94 -23.17 37.23 24.71
CA LYS A 94 -24.37 38.02 25.04
C LYS A 94 -23.97 39.08 26.07
N SER A 95 -23.80 40.32 25.62
CA SER A 95 -23.73 41.48 26.52
C SER A 95 -25.15 41.87 26.92
N SER A 96 -25.55 41.52 28.14
CA SER A 96 -26.67 42.15 28.83
C SER A 96 -26.11 43.24 29.72
N GLU A 97 -26.26 44.50 29.33
CA GLU A 97 -26.03 45.65 30.21
C GLU A 97 -27.28 46.55 30.22
N ILE A 98 -27.87 46.59 31.43
CA ILE A 98 -28.68 47.62 32.13
C ILE A 98 -29.83 48.29 31.36
#